data_AF-A0A7T1MN47-F1
#
_entry.id   AF-A0A7T1MN47-F1
#
_cell.length_a   1.000
_cell.length_b   1.000
_cell.length_c   1.000
_cell.angle_alpha   90.00
_cell.angle_beta   90.00
_cell.angle_gamma   90.00
#
_symmetry.space_group_name_H-M   'P 1'
#
loop_
_entity.id
_entity.type
_entity.pdbx_description
1 polymer ?
#
loop_
_entity_poly.entity_id
_entity_poly.type
_entity_poly.pdbx_seq_one_letter_code
_entity_poly.pdbx_strand_id
1 'polypeptide(L)'
;MQTVAASAGELVAADPRYWDCPSLNTAEHIAASLGKPIALPPHLADALTTDWAKDHEPALLRWFARISHQDFEQVHRDNTYNQENDFSENFVFSIFSPVGCSDWCWADDVFVVVETHLGGDVRGNYGPAGVYRIDSIADSGFLDWVCGWFASPIRTDSINYLADCEHPELQAANDRLSIGYSSHPTNELRNLLWHGCEPIWSDQLNCHVARLADVPFAVRLEPTGPSYC
;
A
#
# COMPACT_ATOMS: atom_id res chain seq x y z
N MET A 1 -3.28 -0.24 -22.65
CA MET A 1 -2.50 0.89 -22.09
C MET A 1 -1.28 0.24 -21.45
N GLN A 2 -0.05 0.52 -21.91
CA GLN A 2 1.14 -0.10 -21.31
C GLN A 2 1.47 0.64 -20.01
N THR A 3 1.18 0.00 -18.87
CA THR A 3 1.61 0.44 -17.55
C THR A 3 3.12 0.25 -17.47
N VAL A 4 3.86 1.36 -17.32
CA VAL A 4 5.28 1.28 -16.99
C VAL A 4 5.31 0.90 -15.51
N ALA A 5 5.63 -0.35 -15.20
CA ALA A 5 5.83 -0.78 -13.83
C ALA A 5 6.96 0.06 -13.23
N ALA A 6 6.66 0.84 -12.19
CA ALA A 6 7.70 1.47 -11.38
C ALA A 6 8.64 0.36 -10.89
N SER A 7 9.96 0.60 -10.92
CA SER A 7 10.88 -0.36 -10.34
C SER A 7 10.58 -0.48 -8.85
N ALA A 8 10.36 -1.70 -8.36
CA ALA A 8 9.93 -2.01 -6.99
C ALA A 8 10.78 -1.37 -5.87
N GLY A 9 11.98 -0.87 -6.19
CA GLY A 9 12.88 -0.20 -5.24
C GLY A 9 12.57 1.27 -4.91
N GLU A 10 11.67 1.95 -5.63
CA GLU A 10 11.29 3.34 -5.28
C GLU A 10 10.10 3.39 -4.30
N LEU A 11 9.19 2.43 -4.42
CA LEU A 11 7.93 2.40 -3.69
C LEU A 11 8.09 2.15 -2.17
N VAL A 12 9.00 1.25 -1.82
CA VAL A 12 9.27 0.87 -0.43
C VAL A 12 10.68 1.27 -0.08
N ALA A 13 10.79 2.10 0.95
CA ALA A 13 12.06 2.51 1.50
C ALA A 13 12.12 2.10 2.99
N ALA A 14 13.02 1.17 3.30
CA ALA A 14 13.47 0.96 4.68
C ALA A 14 14.77 1.74 4.89
N ASP A 15 14.84 2.57 5.94
CA ASP A 15 16.11 3.19 6.33
C ASP A 15 17.04 2.08 6.86
N PRO A 16 18.25 1.91 6.31
CA PRO A 16 19.23 0.95 6.80
C PRO A 16 19.51 1.04 8.31
N ARG A 17 19.24 2.19 8.93
CA ARG A 17 19.38 2.43 10.38
C ARG A 17 18.16 2.03 11.20
N TYR A 18 16.97 1.96 10.59
CA TYR A 18 15.68 1.76 11.26
C TYR A 18 14.87 0.72 10.48
N TRP A 19 15.29 -0.55 10.61
CA TRP A 19 14.62 -1.67 9.96
C TRP A 19 13.14 -1.78 10.37
N ASP A 20 12.78 -1.30 11.56
CA ASP A 20 11.41 -1.36 12.10
C ASP A 20 10.54 -0.16 11.70
N CYS A 21 10.97 0.64 10.73
CA CYS A 21 10.23 1.76 10.16
C CYS A 21 10.32 1.75 8.63
N PRO A 22 9.96 0.65 7.94
CA PRO A 22 9.81 0.71 6.49
C PRO A 22 8.70 1.72 6.15
N SER A 23 8.88 2.43 5.04
CA SER A 23 7.93 3.44 4.59
C SER A 23 7.53 3.20 3.14
N LEU A 24 6.24 3.41 2.88
CA LEU A 24 5.65 3.47 1.55
C LEU A 24 5.61 4.92 1.11
N ASN A 25 6.19 5.23 -0.04
CA ASN A 25 6.02 6.55 -0.65
C ASN A 25 4.54 6.73 -1.04
N THR A 26 3.82 7.62 -0.35
CA THR A 26 2.37 7.82 -0.53
C THR A 26 2.02 8.14 -1.98
N ALA A 27 2.76 9.04 -2.62
CA ALA A 27 2.47 9.47 -3.98
C ALA A 27 2.70 8.33 -5.00
N GLU A 28 3.76 7.54 -4.81
CA GLU A 28 4.06 6.39 -5.66
C GLU A 28 3.05 5.26 -5.45
N HIS A 29 2.62 5.00 -4.22
CA HIS A 29 1.58 4.03 -3.91
C HIS A 29 0.25 4.40 -4.60
N ILE A 30 -0.19 5.66 -4.47
CA ILE A 30 -1.40 6.16 -5.15
C ILE A 30 -1.27 6.02 -6.67
N ALA A 31 -0.12 6.40 -7.23
CA ALA A 31 0.10 6.32 -8.67
C ALA A 31 0.17 4.87 -9.19
N ALA A 32 0.74 3.95 -8.41
CA ALA A 32 0.86 2.53 -8.76
C ALA A 32 -0.50 1.81 -8.67
N SER A 33 -1.29 2.08 -7.63
CA SER A 33 -2.57 1.42 -7.39
C SER A 33 -3.75 2.03 -8.17
N LEU A 34 -3.83 3.37 -8.24
CA LEU A 34 -4.96 4.07 -8.84
C LEU A 34 -4.66 4.62 -10.24
N GLY A 35 -3.40 4.58 -10.67
CA GLY A 35 -2.97 5.11 -11.96
C GLY A 35 -2.98 6.64 -12.01
N LYS A 36 -3.50 7.20 -13.10
CA LYS A 36 -3.54 8.65 -13.32
C LYS A 36 -4.91 9.21 -12.96
N PRO A 37 -4.97 10.39 -12.31
CA PRO A 37 -6.24 11.04 -12.06
C PRO A 37 -6.93 11.39 -13.38
N ILE A 38 -8.24 11.23 -13.41
CA ILE A 38 -9.08 11.57 -14.57
C ILE A 38 -9.35 13.07 -14.63
N ALA A 39 -9.47 13.59 -15.85
CA ALA A 39 -9.70 15.01 -16.07
C ALA A 39 -11.11 15.42 -15.61
N LEU A 40 -11.16 16.41 -14.72
CA LEU A 40 -12.41 16.96 -14.21
C LEU A 40 -12.91 18.14 -15.05
N PRO A 41 -14.22 18.39 -15.10
CA PRO A 41 -14.76 19.65 -15.61
C PRO A 41 -14.19 20.84 -14.81
N PRO A 42 -13.92 22.00 -15.43
CA PRO A 42 -13.26 23.13 -14.75
C PRO A 42 -13.91 23.54 -13.43
N HIS A 43 -15.24 23.66 -13.41
CA HIS A 43 -15.97 24.04 -12.19
C HIS A 43 -15.79 23.06 -11.02
N LEU A 44 -15.59 21.77 -11.30
CA LEU A 44 -15.36 20.75 -10.28
C LEU A 44 -13.88 20.71 -9.88
N ALA A 45 -12.97 20.86 -10.84
CA ALA A 45 -11.53 20.97 -10.58
C ALA A 45 -11.21 22.17 -9.66
N ASP A 46 -11.81 23.33 -9.96
CA ASP A 46 -11.65 24.55 -9.18
C ASP A 46 -12.19 24.35 -7.75
N ALA A 47 -13.38 23.76 -7.62
CA ALA A 47 -14.01 23.50 -6.32
C ALA A 47 -13.20 22.53 -5.44
N LEU A 48 -12.67 21.45 -6.02
CA LEU A 48 -11.86 20.45 -5.31
C LEU A 48 -10.43 20.92 -4.99
N THR A 49 -10.05 22.11 -5.47
CA THR A 49 -8.79 22.76 -5.09
C THR A 49 -8.93 23.53 -3.79
N THR A 50 -10.14 24.01 -3.47
CA THR A 50 -10.38 24.90 -2.32
C THR A 50 -11.17 24.25 -1.19
N ASP A 51 -12.07 23.32 -1.53
CA ASP A 51 -12.99 22.70 -0.59
C ASP A 51 -12.78 21.17 -0.51
N TRP A 52 -13.34 20.57 0.54
CA TRP A 52 -13.29 19.12 0.71
C TRP A 52 -14.15 18.39 -0.31
N ALA A 53 -13.68 17.25 -0.79
CA ALA A 53 -14.42 16.44 -1.76
C ALA A 53 -15.83 16.03 -1.26
N LYS A 54 -15.97 15.74 0.04
CA LYS A 54 -17.26 15.39 0.65
C LYS A 54 -18.32 16.49 0.51
N ASP A 55 -17.91 17.76 0.49
CA ASP A 55 -18.83 18.89 0.42
C ASP A 55 -19.37 19.06 -1.02
N HIS A 56 -18.73 18.40 -1.99
CA HIS A 56 -19.08 18.35 -3.41
C HIS A 56 -19.58 16.98 -3.88
N GLU A 57 -19.92 16.07 -2.94
CA GLU A 57 -20.39 14.71 -3.24
C GLU A 57 -21.52 14.67 -4.29
N PRO A 58 -22.59 15.48 -4.22
CA PRO A 58 -23.64 15.45 -5.24
C PRO A 58 -23.17 15.85 -6.64
N ALA A 59 -22.15 16.71 -6.75
CA ALA A 59 -21.58 17.11 -8.03
C ALA A 59 -20.69 16.00 -8.61
N LEU A 60 -19.90 15.35 -7.75
CA LEU A 60 -19.10 14.17 -8.10
C LEU A 60 -19.99 13.04 -8.62
N LEU A 61 -21.03 12.66 -7.89
CA LEU A 61 -21.96 11.58 -8.30
C LEU A 61 -22.62 11.86 -9.66
N ARG A 62 -23.10 13.09 -9.89
CA ARG A 62 -23.66 13.48 -11.19
C ARG A 62 -22.63 13.38 -12.32
N TRP A 63 -21.39 13.72 -12.03
CA TRP A 63 -20.32 13.64 -13.01
C TRP A 63 -19.91 12.19 -13.29
N PHE A 64 -19.74 11.36 -12.26
CA PHE A 64 -19.51 9.92 -12.40
C PHE A 64 -20.58 9.28 -13.27
N ALA A 65 -21.87 9.55 -12.98
CA ALA A 65 -22.97 9.01 -13.76
C ALA A 65 -22.97 9.49 -15.21
N ARG A 66 -22.56 10.73 -15.47
CA ARG A 66 -22.42 11.25 -16.83
C ARG A 66 -21.36 10.51 -17.65
N ILE A 67 -20.22 10.18 -17.05
CA ILE A 67 -19.08 9.59 -17.78
C ILE A 67 -19.12 8.07 -17.87
N SER A 68 -19.89 7.42 -17.00
CA SER A 68 -20.04 5.95 -16.93
C SER A 68 -21.39 5.45 -17.45
N HIS A 69 -22.39 6.34 -17.55
CA HIS A 69 -23.79 6.01 -17.86
C HIS A 69 -24.48 5.11 -16.82
N GLN A 70 -24.06 5.15 -15.56
CA GLN A 70 -24.69 4.43 -14.44
C GLN A 70 -24.67 5.27 -13.15
N ASP A 71 -25.60 5.02 -12.22
CA ASP A 71 -25.65 5.76 -10.96
C ASP A 71 -24.65 5.20 -9.94
N PHE A 72 -24.11 6.08 -9.10
CA PHE A 72 -23.10 5.78 -8.07
C PHE A 72 -23.57 6.22 -6.68
N GLU A 73 -22.98 5.62 -5.65
CA GLU A 73 -23.10 6.06 -4.26
C GLU A 73 -21.74 6.03 -3.54
N GLN A 74 -21.57 6.88 -2.53
CA GLN A 74 -20.38 6.81 -1.67
C GLN A 74 -20.55 5.65 -0.69
N VAL A 75 -19.73 4.62 -0.85
CA VAL A 75 -19.78 3.38 -0.05
C VAL A 75 -18.78 3.39 1.09
N HIS A 76 -17.72 4.17 0.98
CA HIS A 76 -16.70 4.26 2.01
C HIS A 76 -16.02 5.64 2.00
N ARG A 77 -15.67 6.13 3.19
CA ARG A 77 -14.78 7.29 3.38
C ARG A 77 -14.00 7.08 4.65
N ASP A 78 -12.68 7.14 4.55
CA ASP A 78 -11.78 7.01 5.70
C ASP A 78 -10.52 7.85 5.48
N ASN A 79 -9.64 7.83 6.46
CA ASN A 79 -8.33 8.44 6.41
C ASN A 79 -7.27 7.46 6.93
N THR A 80 -6.03 7.62 6.47
CA THR A 80 -4.95 6.74 6.90
C THR A 80 -4.53 6.99 8.34
N TYR A 81 -4.66 8.22 8.86
CA TYR A 81 -4.19 8.53 10.23
C TYR A 81 -4.96 7.78 11.33
N ASN A 82 -6.19 7.32 11.04
CA ASN A 82 -7.00 6.51 11.94
C ASN A 82 -6.55 5.04 12.00
N GLN A 83 -5.64 4.62 11.11
CA GLN A 83 -5.33 3.23 10.82
C GLN A 83 -3.82 3.01 10.90
N GLU A 84 -3.41 1.79 11.21
CA GLU A 84 -1.99 1.42 11.15
C GLU A 84 -1.57 1.35 9.68
N ASN A 85 -0.56 2.13 9.31
CA ASN A 85 -0.07 2.25 7.95
C ASN A 85 1.40 2.68 7.95
N ASP A 86 2.10 2.37 6.87
CA ASP A 86 3.51 2.69 6.68
C ASP A 86 3.73 3.87 5.70
N PHE A 87 2.71 4.68 5.44
CA PHE A 87 2.82 5.76 4.45
C PHE A 87 3.70 6.92 4.92
N SER A 88 4.45 7.51 3.98
CA SER A 88 5.26 8.72 4.22
C SER A 88 4.42 9.95 4.56
N GLU A 89 3.16 9.97 4.09
CA GLU A 89 2.19 11.05 4.28
C GLU A 89 0.78 10.48 4.47
N ASN A 90 -0.02 11.14 5.32
CA ASN A 90 -1.41 10.79 5.50
C ASN A 90 -2.28 11.25 4.32
N PHE A 91 -3.39 10.57 4.08
CA PHE A 91 -4.40 11.02 3.13
C PHE A 91 -5.82 10.64 3.59
N VAL A 92 -6.79 11.35 3.04
CA VAL A 92 -8.22 11.02 3.16
C VAL A 92 -8.67 10.48 1.81
N PHE A 93 -9.51 9.45 1.83
CA PHE A 93 -10.03 8.90 0.59
C PHE A 93 -11.53 8.60 0.67
N SER A 94 -12.19 8.57 -0.48
CA SER A 94 -13.60 8.19 -0.61
C SER A 94 -13.78 7.28 -1.81
N ILE A 95 -14.55 6.23 -1.62
CA ILE A 95 -14.82 5.20 -2.61
C ILE A 95 -16.28 5.32 -3.02
N PHE A 96 -16.49 5.34 -4.34
CA PHE A 96 -17.78 5.41 -4.98
C PHE A 96 -17.95 4.20 -5.89
N SER A 97 -18.96 3.39 -5.63
CA SER A 97 -19.29 2.22 -6.45
C SER A 97 -20.65 2.39 -7.13
N PRO A 98 -20.94 1.61 -8.19
CA PRO A 98 -22.27 1.58 -8.78
C PRO A 98 -23.33 1.22 -7.75
N VAL A 99 -24.49 1.89 -7.84
CA VAL A 99 -25.61 1.66 -6.91
C VAL A 99 -26.10 0.22 -6.99
N GLY A 100 -26.35 -0.39 -5.83
CA GLY A 100 -26.90 -1.74 -5.75
C GLY A 100 -25.86 -2.85 -5.89
N CYS A 101 -24.57 -2.52 -5.88
CA CYS A 101 -23.52 -3.51 -5.71
C CYS A 101 -23.57 -4.14 -4.32
N SER A 102 -23.40 -5.46 -4.22
CA SER A 102 -23.43 -6.17 -2.93
C SER A 102 -22.15 -6.00 -2.12
N ASP A 103 -21.01 -5.85 -2.80
CA ASP A 103 -19.69 -5.69 -2.19
C ASP A 103 -18.89 -4.70 -3.03
N TRP A 104 -18.61 -3.54 -2.44
CA TRP A 104 -17.89 -2.48 -3.12
C TRP A 104 -16.42 -2.83 -3.38
N CYS A 105 -15.84 -3.77 -2.62
CA CYS A 105 -14.45 -4.19 -2.81
C CYS A 105 -14.25 -4.87 -4.17
N TRP A 106 -15.26 -5.60 -4.63
CA TRP A 106 -15.25 -6.36 -5.88
C TRP A 106 -16.15 -5.74 -6.95
N ALA A 107 -16.58 -4.50 -6.74
CA ALA A 107 -17.37 -3.79 -7.73
C ALA A 107 -16.51 -3.45 -8.95
N ASP A 108 -17.06 -3.67 -10.14
CA ASP A 108 -16.49 -3.14 -11.37
C ASP A 108 -16.78 -1.64 -11.48
N ASP A 109 -15.85 -0.89 -12.10
CA ASP A 109 -15.98 0.53 -12.43
C ASP A 109 -16.16 1.42 -11.18
N VAL A 110 -15.11 1.53 -10.37
CA VAL A 110 -15.10 2.28 -9.10
C VAL A 110 -14.40 3.62 -9.28
N PHE A 111 -14.92 4.65 -8.60
CA PHE A 111 -14.21 5.92 -8.45
C PHE A 111 -13.60 6.04 -7.07
N VAL A 112 -12.35 6.47 -7.02
CA VAL A 112 -11.63 6.77 -5.78
C VAL A 112 -11.26 8.25 -5.80
N VAL A 113 -11.59 8.97 -4.74
CA VAL A 113 -11.18 10.36 -4.55
C VAL A 113 -10.18 10.40 -3.40
N VAL A 114 -9.00 10.97 -3.63
CA VAL A 114 -7.90 11.05 -2.66
C VAL A 114 -7.49 12.50 -2.42
N GLU A 115 -7.40 12.88 -1.16
CA GLU A 115 -6.95 14.19 -0.68
C GLU A 115 -5.70 13.95 0.18
N THR A 116 -4.49 14.27 -0.32
CA THR A 116 -3.22 14.03 0.39
C THR A 116 -2.90 15.15 1.38
N HIS A 117 -2.37 14.83 2.55
CA HIS A 117 -1.99 15.79 3.57
C HIS A 117 -0.73 16.56 3.19
N LEU A 118 -0.72 17.88 3.36
CA LEU A 118 0.42 18.75 3.03
C LEU A 118 1.34 19.03 4.23
N GLY A 119 1.26 18.20 5.28
CA GLY A 119 1.96 18.39 6.55
C GLY A 119 1.24 19.34 7.52
N GLY A 120 1.76 19.47 8.74
CA GLY A 120 1.14 20.30 9.78
C GLY A 120 0.06 19.56 10.59
N ASP A 121 -1.05 20.23 10.91
CA ASP A 121 -2.14 19.62 11.69
C ASP A 121 -2.87 18.56 10.85
N VAL A 122 -2.86 17.30 11.31
CA VAL A 122 -3.51 16.14 10.66
C VAL A 122 -5.02 16.29 10.46
N ARG A 123 -5.67 17.21 11.20
CA ARG A 123 -7.10 17.48 11.09
C ARG A 123 -7.46 18.46 9.96
N GLY A 124 -6.46 19.00 9.25
CA GLY A 124 -6.64 19.94 8.15
C GLY A 124 -5.45 19.95 7.19
N ASN A 125 -5.34 20.97 6.34
CA ASN A 125 -4.23 21.15 5.40
C ASN A 125 -4.03 19.99 4.40
N TYR A 126 -5.13 19.54 3.79
CA TYR A 126 -5.10 18.60 2.68
C TYR A 126 -5.00 19.36 1.35
N GLY A 127 -4.30 18.77 0.40
CA GLY A 127 -4.15 19.31 -0.95
C GLY A 127 -5.38 19.07 -1.82
N PRO A 128 -5.32 19.49 -3.10
CA PRO A 128 -6.41 19.30 -4.04
C PRO A 128 -6.78 17.82 -4.20
N ALA A 129 -8.07 17.52 -4.34
CA ALA A 129 -8.52 16.15 -4.50
C ALA A 129 -8.17 15.59 -5.89
N GLY A 130 -7.46 14.45 -5.91
CA GLY A 130 -7.29 13.63 -7.09
C GLY A 130 -8.47 12.67 -7.25
N VAL A 131 -9.04 12.58 -8.44
CA VAL A 131 -10.13 11.66 -8.74
C VAL A 131 -9.65 10.61 -9.72
N TYR A 132 -9.84 9.34 -9.38
CA TYR A 132 -9.34 8.17 -10.10
C TYR A 132 -10.51 7.26 -10.46
N ARG A 133 -10.36 6.53 -11.57
CA ARG A 133 -11.30 5.50 -12.01
C ARG A 133 -10.51 4.22 -12.21
N ILE A 134 -10.93 3.17 -11.53
CA ILE A 134 -10.29 1.85 -11.55
C ILE A 134 -11.33 0.78 -11.82
N ASP A 135 -10.89 -0.37 -12.30
CA ASP A 135 -11.78 -1.49 -12.59
C ASP A 135 -12.26 -2.14 -11.29
N SER A 136 -11.36 -2.47 -10.37
CA SER A 136 -11.65 -3.14 -9.09
C SER A 136 -10.73 -2.61 -7.99
N ILE A 137 -11.26 -2.27 -6.82
CA ILE A 137 -10.44 -1.81 -5.69
C ILE A 137 -9.69 -2.97 -5.04
N ALA A 138 -10.30 -4.17 -4.96
CA ALA A 138 -9.67 -5.35 -4.40
C ALA A 138 -8.40 -5.77 -5.15
N ASP A 139 -8.40 -5.61 -6.48
CA ASP A 139 -7.24 -5.99 -7.32
C ASP A 139 -6.23 -4.84 -7.48
N SER A 140 -6.58 -3.62 -7.07
CA SER A 140 -5.73 -2.43 -7.28
C SER A 140 -4.51 -2.36 -6.36
N GLY A 141 -4.50 -3.10 -5.25
CA GLY A 141 -3.50 -2.95 -4.19
C GLY A 141 -3.59 -1.63 -3.40
N PHE A 142 -4.61 -0.78 -3.63
CA PHE A 142 -4.77 0.51 -2.91
C PHE A 142 -5.00 0.36 -1.41
N LEU A 143 -5.54 -0.78 -0.97
CA LEU A 143 -5.84 -1.06 0.44
C LEU A 143 -4.68 -1.72 1.20
N ASP A 144 -3.56 -1.97 0.52
CA ASP A 144 -2.34 -2.54 1.10
C ASP A 144 -1.50 -1.41 1.73
N TRP A 145 -1.83 -1.03 2.96
CA TRP A 145 -1.26 0.16 3.61
C TRP A 145 0.00 -0.09 4.44
N VAL A 146 0.45 -1.34 4.50
CA VAL A 146 1.60 -1.76 5.30
C VAL A 146 2.62 -2.46 4.42
N CYS A 147 3.89 -2.35 4.81
CA CYS A 147 4.99 -3.09 4.24
C CYS A 147 5.02 -4.50 4.82
N GLY A 148 5.24 -5.48 3.96
CA GLY A 148 5.57 -6.84 4.36
C GLY A 148 7.07 -7.04 4.51
N TRP A 149 7.45 -8.27 4.84
CA TRP A 149 8.84 -8.72 4.81
C TRP A 149 8.97 -10.04 4.07
N PHE A 150 10.07 -10.18 3.33
CA PHE A 150 10.46 -11.44 2.74
C PHE A 150 11.79 -11.90 3.31
N ALA A 151 11.78 -13.08 3.91
CA ALA A 151 12.96 -13.77 4.41
C ALA A 151 13.45 -14.79 3.38
N SER A 152 14.74 -14.74 3.04
CA SER A 152 15.38 -15.70 2.13
C SER A 152 16.75 -16.15 2.63
N PRO A 153 17.25 -17.33 2.26
CA PRO A 153 18.58 -17.78 2.67
C PRO A 153 19.69 -16.84 2.16
N ILE A 154 20.73 -16.58 2.97
CA ILE A 154 21.86 -15.72 2.56
C ILE A 154 22.68 -16.32 1.41
N ARG A 155 22.87 -17.65 1.39
CA ARG A 155 23.78 -18.32 0.46
C ARG A 155 23.08 -18.72 -0.82
N THR A 156 23.13 -17.86 -1.84
CA THR A 156 22.58 -18.12 -3.17
C THR A 156 23.37 -19.16 -3.98
N ASP A 157 24.62 -19.45 -3.59
CA ASP A 157 25.55 -20.37 -4.25
C ASP A 157 25.63 -21.76 -3.60
N SER A 158 24.83 -21.99 -2.55
CA SER A 158 24.72 -23.23 -1.82
C SER A 158 24.10 -24.33 -2.70
N ILE A 159 24.70 -25.54 -2.69
CA ILE A 159 24.07 -26.74 -3.29
C ILE A 159 22.66 -27.01 -2.70
N ASN A 160 22.39 -26.47 -1.51
CA ASN A 160 21.12 -26.59 -0.80
C ASN A 160 20.23 -25.34 -0.92
N TYR A 161 20.59 -24.31 -1.70
CA TYR A 161 19.82 -23.05 -1.72
C TYR A 161 18.32 -23.26 -2.00
N LEU A 162 17.98 -24.08 -2.99
CA LEU A 162 16.59 -24.41 -3.29
C LEU A 162 15.89 -25.13 -2.13
N ALA A 163 16.59 -26.06 -1.48
CA ALA A 163 16.06 -26.78 -0.32
C ALA A 163 15.87 -25.84 0.89
N ASP A 164 16.77 -24.86 1.08
CA ASP A 164 16.67 -23.85 2.12
C ASP A 164 15.52 -22.87 1.83
N CYS A 165 15.28 -22.50 0.57
CA CYS A 165 14.12 -21.70 0.17
C CYS A 165 12.79 -22.42 0.45
N GLU A 166 12.75 -23.75 0.29
CA GLU A 166 11.56 -24.58 0.54
C GLU A 166 11.46 -25.06 2.00
N HIS A 167 12.32 -24.59 2.90
CA HIS A 167 12.29 -25.00 4.30
C HIS A 167 10.94 -24.64 4.95
N PRO A 168 10.21 -25.60 5.56
CA PRO A 168 8.84 -25.37 6.03
C PRO A 168 8.69 -24.19 7.00
N GLU A 169 9.62 -24.05 7.93
CA GLU A 169 9.66 -22.99 8.93
C GLU A 169 9.95 -21.61 8.31
N LEU A 170 10.72 -21.56 7.21
CA LEU A 170 10.93 -20.32 6.46
C LEU A 170 9.67 -19.91 5.70
N GLN A 171 8.98 -20.87 5.08
CA GLN A 171 7.71 -20.62 4.39
C GLN A 171 6.64 -20.13 5.39
N ALA A 172 6.49 -20.80 6.52
CA ALA A 172 5.57 -20.38 7.58
C ALA A 172 5.91 -19.00 8.15
N ALA A 173 7.20 -18.63 8.21
CA ALA A 173 7.61 -17.27 8.57
C ALA A 173 7.18 -16.28 7.49
N ASN A 174 7.46 -16.54 6.21
CA ASN A 174 7.08 -15.64 5.11
C ASN A 174 5.57 -15.46 4.99
N ASP A 175 4.76 -16.49 5.23
CA ASP A 175 3.30 -16.38 5.26
C ASP A 175 2.84 -15.35 6.32
N ARG A 176 3.45 -15.36 7.51
CA ARG A 176 3.15 -14.41 8.59
C ARG A 176 3.62 -12.99 8.31
N LEU A 177 4.69 -12.87 7.53
CA LEU A 177 5.32 -11.61 7.16
C LEU A 177 4.71 -10.97 5.90
N SER A 178 3.86 -11.71 5.19
CA SER A 178 3.18 -11.22 4.00
C SER A 178 2.13 -10.17 4.34
N ILE A 179 2.02 -9.20 3.44
CA ILE A 179 0.88 -8.28 3.37
C ILE A 179 -0.39 -9.12 3.15
N GLY A 180 -1.46 -8.79 3.86
CA GLY A 180 -2.75 -9.50 3.80
C GLY A 180 -2.93 -10.61 4.85
N TYR A 181 -1.85 -11.15 5.43
CA TYR A 181 -1.95 -12.10 6.54
C TYR A 181 -1.87 -11.41 7.91
N SER A 182 -0.99 -10.41 8.02
CA SER A 182 -0.81 -9.62 9.24
C SER A 182 -1.15 -8.16 8.99
N SER A 183 -1.85 -7.54 9.94
CA SER A 183 -2.07 -6.09 9.96
C SER A 183 -0.83 -5.32 10.41
N HIS A 184 0.19 -6.01 10.95
CA HIS A 184 1.44 -5.38 11.38
C HIS A 184 2.65 -6.32 11.17
N PRO A 185 3.08 -6.53 9.90
CA PRO A 185 4.14 -7.49 9.56
C PRO A 185 5.49 -7.23 10.25
N THR A 186 5.83 -5.96 10.49
CA THR A 186 7.07 -5.59 11.20
C THR A 186 7.09 -6.09 12.66
N ASN A 187 5.95 -6.08 13.34
CA ASN A 187 5.85 -6.67 14.68
C ASN A 187 5.88 -8.20 14.65
N GLU A 188 5.29 -8.82 13.62
CA GLU A 188 5.44 -10.27 13.39
C GLU A 188 6.91 -10.65 13.19
N LEU A 189 7.66 -9.88 12.39
CA LEU A 189 9.10 -10.06 12.23
C LEU A 189 9.80 -9.98 13.59
N ARG A 190 9.51 -8.96 14.39
CA ARG A 190 10.08 -8.81 15.74
C ARG A 190 9.85 -10.04 16.61
N ASN A 191 8.68 -10.66 16.53
CA ASN A 191 8.33 -11.87 17.28
C ASN A 191 9.02 -13.14 16.75
N LEU A 192 9.39 -13.17 15.47
CA LEU A 192 10.07 -14.30 14.83
C LEU A 192 11.59 -14.28 15.02
N LEU A 193 12.17 -13.13 15.40
CA LEU A 193 13.60 -13.00 15.64
C LEU A 193 14.07 -13.85 16.83
N TRP A 194 15.31 -14.33 16.75
CA TRP A 194 15.98 -14.95 17.88
C TRP A 194 16.00 -13.98 19.09
N HIS A 195 15.67 -14.46 20.28
CA HIS A 195 15.45 -13.62 21.46
C HIS A 195 16.57 -12.60 21.71
N GLY A 196 16.20 -11.32 21.71
CA GLY A 196 17.10 -10.19 21.98
C GLY A 196 18.05 -9.84 20.83
N CYS A 197 17.84 -10.41 19.64
CA CYS A 197 18.58 -10.05 18.43
C CYS A 197 17.74 -9.16 17.54
N GLU A 198 18.37 -8.13 16.98
CA GLU A 198 17.80 -7.28 15.93
C GLU A 198 18.46 -7.58 14.58
N PRO A 199 17.77 -7.37 13.46
CA PRO A 199 18.38 -7.41 12.14
C PRO A 199 19.54 -6.42 12.01
N ILE A 200 20.57 -6.83 11.28
CA ILE A 200 21.76 -6.02 11.03
C ILE A 200 21.83 -5.70 9.54
N TRP A 201 22.06 -4.44 9.19
CA TRP A 201 22.30 -4.05 7.81
C TRP A 201 23.64 -4.60 7.29
N SER A 202 23.65 -5.19 6.09
CA SER A 202 24.85 -5.65 5.41
C SER A 202 25.08 -4.85 4.13
N ASP A 203 26.12 -4.02 4.11
CA ASP A 203 26.50 -3.26 2.90
C ASP A 203 26.88 -4.19 1.73
N GLN A 204 27.43 -5.37 2.04
CA GLN A 204 27.82 -6.35 1.02
C GLN A 204 26.60 -6.97 0.33
N LEU A 205 25.53 -7.25 1.09
CA LEU A 205 24.31 -7.88 0.57
C LEU A 205 23.21 -6.87 0.23
N ASN A 206 23.42 -5.60 0.58
CA ASN A 206 22.47 -4.51 0.45
C ASN A 206 21.08 -4.85 1.03
N CYS A 207 21.05 -5.48 2.20
CA CYS A 207 19.82 -5.89 2.87
C CYS A 207 20.04 -6.03 4.39
N HIS A 208 18.93 -6.20 5.13
CA HIS A 208 19.01 -6.63 6.51
C HIS A 208 19.30 -8.13 6.58
N VAL A 209 20.00 -8.54 7.62
CA VAL A 209 20.40 -9.93 7.88
C VAL A 209 20.03 -10.28 9.30
N ALA A 210 19.40 -11.42 9.51
CA ALA A 210 18.94 -11.84 10.83
C ALA A 210 18.95 -13.35 11.00
N ARG A 211 18.65 -13.78 12.24
CA ARG A 211 18.33 -15.16 12.57
C ARG A 211 16.92 -15.22 13.12
N LEU A 212 16.08 -16.02 12.48
CA LEU A 212 14.73 -16.33 12.99
C LEU A 212 14.84 -17.49 14.00
N ALA A 213 13.95 -17.54 14.99
CA ALA A 213 14.01 -18.50 16.09
C ALA A 213 13.96 -19.96 15.61
N ASP A 214 13.06 -20.24 14.65
CA ASP A 214 12.76 -21.60 14.19
C ASP A 214 13.46 -21.95 12.85
N VAL A 215 14.17 -21.01 12.23
CA VAL A 215 14.90 -21.24 10.97
C VAL A 215 16.36 -21.60 11.27
N PRO A 216 16.89 -22.73 10.77
CA PRO A 216 18.20 -23.25 11.18
C PRO A 216 19.39 -22.45 10.64
N PHE A 217 19.16 -21.57 9.66
CA PHE A 217 20.16 -20.74 9.00
C PHE A 217 19.81 -19.26 9.13
N ALA A 218 20.82 -18.41 8.89
CA ALA A 218 20.62 -16.97 8.83
C ALA A 218 19.97 -16.57 7.50
N VAL A 219 19.14 -15.53 7.55
CA VAL A 219 18.30 -15.07 6.44
C VAL A 219 18.64 -13.63 6.06
N ARG A 220 18.46 -13.32 4.79
CA ARG A 220 18.27 -11.96 4.27
C ARG A 220 16.83 -11.55 4.54
N LEU A 221 16.63 -10.31 4.93
CA LEU A 221 15.33 -9.69 5.13
C LEU A 221 15.23 -8.51 4.18
N GLU A 222 14.20 -8.54 3.34
CA GLU A 222 13.90 -7.51 2.37
C GLU A 222 12.48 -7.01 2.62
N PRO A 223 12.25 -5.70 2.79
CA PRO A 223 10.89 -5.18 2.91
C PRO A 223 10.18 -5.40 1.56
N THR A 224 8.91 -5.78 1.63
CA THR A 224 8.08 -5.98 0.43
C THR A 224 6.99 -4.94 0.38
N GLY A 225 6.79 -4.35 -0.79
CA GLY A 225 5.66 -3.45 -1.02
C GLY A 225 4.37 -4.18 -1.31
N PRO A 226 3.26 -3.43 -1.39
CA PRO A 226 1.99 -3.89 -1.92
C PRO A 226 2.13 -4.64 -3.25
N SER A 227 1.25 -5.61 -3.46
CA SER A 227 1.15 -6.31 -4.74
C SER A 227 0.08 -5.64 -5.59
N TYR A 228 0.49 -4.88 -6.60
CA TYR A 228 -0.43 -4.28 -7.58
C TYR A 228 -0.68 -5.28 -8.72
N CYS A 229 -1.94 -5.47 -9.12
CA CYS A 229 -2.32 -6.33 -10.24
C CYS A 229 -2.47 -5.54 -11.56
#